data_AF-A0A1H5FMP6-F1
#
_entry.id   AF-A0A1H5FMP6-F1
#
_cell.length_a   1.000
_cell.length_b   1.000
_cell.length_c   1.000
_cell.angle_alpha   90.00
_cell.angle_beta   90.00
_cell.angle_gamma   90.00
#
_symmetry.space_group_name_H-M   'P 1'
#
loop_
_entity.id
_entity.type
_entity.pdbx_description
1 polymer ?
#
loop_
_entity_poly.entity_id
_entity_poly.type
_entity_poly.pdbx_seq_one_letter_code
_entity_poly.pdbx_strand_id
1 'polypeptide(L)'
;MTTEATATDLQEFTENWREWYRAQEARIADPHGFLAITDLHWLDETSRRFPDAPGAWHTGPDGVVVRLDDGEELVVGGTPVRGEHRFGVLAERGGVDAVWGDAVIEVARRGGHDIVRPRHPDAPLRTAFTGTPAYAPDPRWAVTGRYVPFDEPRPTTVGAAVEGLEHVYDAPGRIEFDLLGQRLSLTAFPGPGAGRLMVLFTDATSGVTTYAANRVLTVGPPAADGTVVLDFNRAANLPCAYTDLATCPLPPAENRLPVAIEAGLRIPRERGGS
;
A
#
# COMPACT_ATOMS: atom_id res chain seq x y z
N MET A 1 20.12 -31.79 5.30
CA MET A 1 21.40 -31.07 5.50
C MET A 1 21.06 -29.59 5.47
N THR A 2 20.97 -28.95 6.62
CA THR A 2 20.85 -27.50 6.72
C THR A 2 22.27 -26.97 6.55
N THR A 3 22.56 -26.38 5.38
CA THR A 3 23.81 -25.65 5.16
C THR A 3 23.77 -24.43 6.09
N GLU A 4 24.64 -24.38 7.09
CA GLU A 4 24.83 -23.16 7.89
C GLU A 4 25.24 -22.03 6.95
N ALA A 5 24.53 -20.91 7.01
CA ALA A 5 24.89 -19.71 6.26
C ALA A 5 26.27 -19.22 6.71
N THR A 6 27.16 -18.92 5.77
CA THR A 6 28.48 -18.40 6.12
C THR A 6 28.37 -16.96 6.61
N ALA A 7 29.41 -16.46 7.29
CA ALA A 7 29.47 -15.06 7.70
C ALA A 7 29.34 -14.09 6.51
N THR A 8 29.87 -14.48 5.36
CA THR A 8 29.76 -13.72 4.10
C THR A 8 28.31 -13.70 3.60
N ASP A 9 27.60 -14.84 3.62
CA ASP A 9 26.19 -14.91 3.19
C ASP A 9 25.29 -14.06 4.08
N LEU A 10 25.55 -14.04 5.39
CA LEU A 10 24.81 -13.21 6.35
C LEU A 10 25.06 -11.71 6.13
N GLN A 11 26.30 -11.34 5.80
CA GLN A 11 26.63 -9.97 5.48
C GLN A 11 25.92 -9.52 4.19
N GLU A 12 26.00 -10.32 3.13
CA GLU A 12 25.32 -10.04 1.86
C GLU A 12 23.80 -9.96 2.04
N PHE A 13 23.21 -10.87 2.81
CA PHE A 13 21.78 -10.82 3.14
C PHE A 13 21.39 -9.51 3.85
N THR A 14 22.20 -9.09 4.83
CA THR A 14 21.98 -7.86 5.59
C THR A 14 22.11 -6.62 4.71
N GLU A 15 23.09 -6.59 3.81
CA GLU A 15 23.30 -5.49 2.87
C GLU A 15 22.14 -5.37 1.87
N ASN A 16 21.71 -6.50 1.30
CA ASN A 16 20.53 -6.57 0.43
C ASN A 16 19.24 -6.13 1.15
N TRP A 17 19.10 -6.46 2.44
CA TRP A 17 17.97 -6.00 3.24
C TRP A 17 18.04 -4.48 3.50
N ARG A 18 19.23 -3.93 3.79
CA ARG A 18 19.42 -2.48 4.00
C ARG A 18 19.12 -1.68 2.74
N GLU A 19 19.48 -2.19 1.56
CA GLU A 19 19.13 -1.55 0.29
C GLU A 19 17.61 -1.53 0.09
N TRP A 20 16.95 -2.67 0.27
CA TRP A 20 15.48 -2.75 0.23
C TRP A 20 14.83 -1.78 1.23
N TYR A 21 15.33 -1.75 2.48
CA TYR A 21 14.80 -0.87 3.52
C TYR A 21 14.97 0.61 3.16
N ARG A 22 16.15 1.03 2.68
CA ARG A 22 16.35 2.42 2.20
C ARG A 22 15.43 2.77 1.04
N ALA A 23 15.21 1.87 0.09
CA ALA A 23 14.29 2.09 -1.02
C ALA A 23 12.84 2.24 -0.53
N GLN A 24 12.44 1.41 0.44
CA GLN A 24 11.11 1.49 1.05
C GLN A 24 10.91 2.81 1.82
N GLU A 25 11.91 3.24 2.58
CA GLU A 25 11.90 4.52 3.32
C GLU A 25 11.88 5.73 2.37
N ALA A 26 12.65 5.70 1.29
CA ALA A 26 12.61 6.73 0.26
C ALA A 26 11.24 6.81 -0.42
N ARG A 27 10.62 5.66 -0.71
CA ARG A 27 9.29 5.59 -1.33
C ARG A 27 8.18 6.13 -0.42
N ILE A 28 8.22 5.85 0.88
CA ILE A 28 7.20 6.37 1.81
C ILE A 28 7.40 7.87 2.06
N ALA A 29 8.65 8.32 2.11
CA ALA A 29 9.03 9.73 2.32
C ALA A 29 8.99 10.59 1.04
N ASP A 30 8.52 10.04 -0.09
CA ASP A 30 8.41 10.78 -1.34
C ASP A 30 7.66 12.12 -1.15
N PRO A 31 8.11 13.23 -1.77
CA PRO A 31 7.49 14.54 -1.61
C PRO A 31 5.99 14.57 -1.93
N HIS A 32 5.53 13.68 -2.80
CA HIS A 32 4.12 13.52 -3.15
C HIS A 32 3.63 12.10 -2.83
N GLY A 33 4.27 11.43 -1.87
CA GLY A 33 3.88 10.13 -1.37
C GLY A 33 2.67 10.18 -0.44
N PHE A 34 2.38 9.07 0.24
CA PHE A 34 1.24 8.99 1.16
C PHE A 34 1.42 9.81 2.43
N LEU A 35 2.66 10.10 2.85
CA LEU A 35 2.91 10.98 4.00
C LEU A 35 2.63 12.45 3.67
N ALA A 36 2.57 12.79 2.38
CA ALA A 36 2.27 14.14 1.91
C ALA A 36 0.75 14.45 1.88
N ILE A 37 -0.10 13.45 2.13
CA ILE A 37 -1.56 13.64 2.10
C ILE A 37 -1.99 14.57 3.24
N THR A 38 -2.72 15.63 2.89
CA THR A 38 -3.26 16.60 3.86
C THR A 38 -4.70 16.31 4.25
N ASP A 39 -5.52 15.84 3.30
CA ASP A 39 -6.92 15.47 3.55
C ASP A 39 -7.44 14.45 2.52
N LEU A 40 -8.59 13.84 2.80
CA LEU A 40 -9.32 12.93 1.92
C LEU A 40 -10.76 13.43 1.76
N HIS A 41 -11.03 14.13 0.67
CA HIS A 41 -12.33 14.73 0.39
C HIS A 41 -13.20 13.79 -0.44
N TRP A 42 -14.32 13.34 0.14
CA TRP A 42 -15.34 12.58 -0.59
C TRP A 42 -16.27 13.54 -1.33
N LEU A 43 -16.33 13.40 -2.65
CA LEU A 43 -17.14 14.25 -3.49
C LEU A 43 -18.59 13.77 -3.53
N ASP A 44 -19.48 14.74 -3.73
CA ASP A 44 -20.89 14.56 -4.03
C ASP A 44 -21.29 15.59 -5.11
N GLU A 45 -22.60 15.70 -5.39
CA GLU A 45 -23.14 16.63 -6.37
C GLU A 45 -23.00 18.10 -5.94
N THR A 46 -22.65 18.37 -4.67
CA THR A 46 -22.52 19.73 -4.15
C THR A 46 -21.12 20.27 -4.41
N SER A 47 -21.04 21.33 -5.22
CA SER A 47 -19.80 22.06 -5.47
C SER A 47 -19.22 22.68 -4.20
N ARG A 48 -17.99 22.27 -3.85
CA ARG A 48 -17.28 22.69 -2.62
C ARG A 48 -15.83 23.03 -2.90
N ARG A 49 -15.29 24.02 -2.19
CA ARG A 49 -13.84 24.32 -2.19
C ARG A 49 -13.19 23.70 -0.97
N PHE A 50 -11.94 23.33 -1.10
CA PHE A 50 -11.13 22.79 -0.02
C PHE A 50 -9.95 23.72 0.26
N PRO A 51 -9.50 23.89 1.52
CA PRO A 51 -8.38 24.78 1.83
C PRO A 51 -7.06 24.37 1.17
N ASP A 52 -6.90 23.09 0.87
CA ASP A 52 -5.68 22.45 0.40
C ASP A 52 -5.76 21.99 -1.08
N ALA A 53 -6.77 22.43 -1.83
CA ALA A 53 -6.89 22.20 -3.28
C ALA A 53 -7.48 23.43 -3.99
N PRO A 54 -7.06 23.74 -5.23
CA PRO A 54 -7.58 24.90 -5.96
C PRO A 54 -8.98 24.63 -6.51
N GLY A 55 -9.76 25.68 -6.74
CA GLY A 55 -11.07 25.59 -7.37
C GLY A 55 -12.16 24.95 -6.52
N ALA A 56 -13.34 24.79 -7.11
CA ALA A 56 -14.50 24.14 -6.54
C ALA A 56 -14.77 22.79 -7.21
N TRP A 57 -14.88 21.74 -6.41
CA TRP A 57 -14.97 20.34 -6.84
C TRP A 57 -16.36 19.78 -6.59
N HIS A 58 -16.82 18.92 -7.48
CA HIS A 58 -18.00 18.06 -7.32
C HIS A 58 -17.89 16.84 -8.24
N THR A 59 -18.79 15.88 -8.06
CA THR A 59 -18.97 14.76 -8.99
C THR A 59 -20.44 14.59 -9.37
N GLY A 60 -20.72 13.88 -10.45
CA GLY A 60 -22.06 13.57 -10.94
C GLY A 60 -22.04 12.40 -11.93
N PRO A 61 -23.11 12.20 -12.72
CA PRO A 61 -23.17 11.11 -13.70
C PRO A 61 -22.03 11.13 -14.73
N ASP A 62 -21.52 12.32 -15.06
CA ASP A 62 -20.42 12.52 -16.01
C ASP A 62 -19.02 12.48 -15.32
N GLY A 63 -18.98 12.21 -14.02
CA GLY A 63 -17.76 12.11 -13.21
C GLY A 63 -17.29 13.43 -12.59
N VAL A 64 -16.00 13.48 -12.24
CA VAL A 64 -15.44 14.56 -11.42
C VAL A 64 -15.21 15.84 -12.23
N VAL A 65 -15.57 16.97 -11.65
CA VAL A 65 -15.40 18.30 -12.24
C VAL A 65 -14.79 19.26 -11.23
N VAL A 66 -13.81 20.04 -11.69
CA VAL A 66 -13.28 21.21 -10.97
C VAL A 66 -13.60 22.48 -11.76
N ARG A 67 -14.03 23.52 -11.05
CA ARG A 67 -14.11 24.88 -11.58
C ARG A 67 -13.07 25.75 -10.88
N LEU A 68 -12.05 26.13 -11.63
CA LEU A 68 -10.96 27.00 -11.21
C LEU A 68 -11.37 28.47 -11.39
N ASP A 69 -11.10 29.30 -10.39
CA ASP A 69 -11.30 30.75 -10.45
C ASP A 69 -10.21 31.44 -11.30
N ASP A 70 -10.42 32.72 -11.58
CA ASP A 70 -9.42 33.55 -12.26
C ASP A 70 -8.08 33.53 -11.51
N GLY A 71 -7.02 33.12 -12.22
CA GLY A 71 -5.67 32.99 -11.68
C GLY A 71 -5.33 31.62 -11.09
N GLU A 72 -6.31 30.72 -10.95
CA GLU A 72 -6.05 29.32 -10.59
C GLU A 72 -5.76 28.47 -11.83
N GLU A 73 -4.89 27.47 -11.66
CA GLU A 73 -4.46 26.56 -12.71
C GLU A 73 -4.14 25.19 -12.12
N LEU A 74 -4.47 24.14 -12.90
CA LEU A 74 -3.97 22.78 -12.68
C LEU A 74 -3.20 22.33 -13.93
N VAL A 75 -2.22 21.44 -13.75
CA VAL A 75 -1.59 20.73 -14.88
C VAL A 75 -2.02 19.27 -14.84
N VAL A 76 -2.81 18.85 -15.82
CA VAL A 76 -3.36 17.48 -15.93
C VAL A 76 -2.70 16.80 -17.13
N GLY A 77 -2.00 15.70 -16.90
CA GLY A 77 -1.28 14.98 -17.97
C GLY A 77 -0.29 15.88 -18.73
N GLY A 78 0.34 16.84 -18.05
CA GLY A 78 1.26 17.81 -18.65
C GLY A 78 0.58 18.99 -19.36
N THR A 79 -0.75 19.06 -19.37
CA THR A 79 -1.51 20.15 -20.00
C THR A 79 -2.08 21.10 -18.95
N PRO A 80 -1.76 22.41 -19.01
CA PRO A 80 -2.40 23.41 -18.16
C PRO A 80 -3.91 23.51 -18.45
N VAL A 81 -4.72 23.51 -17.40
CA VAL A 81 -6.18 23.68 -17.46
C VAL A 81 -6.60 24.85 -16.56
N ARG A 82 -7.57 25.63 -17.05
CA ARG A 82 -8.12 26.82 -16.38
C ARG A 82 -9.64 26.84 -16.58
N GLY A 83 -10.36 27.53 -15.71
CA GLY A 83 -11.82 27.51 -15.71
C GLY A 83 -12.36 26.13 -15.34
N GLU A 84 -13.38 25.67 -16.05
CA GLU A 84 -13.97 24.35 -15.82
C GLU A 84 -13.16 23.23 -16.50
N HIS A 85 -12.78 22.21 -15.74
CA HIS A 85 -12.16 20.99 -16.23
C HIS A 85 -12.94 19.76 -15.75
N ARG A 86 -13.21 18.83 -16.69
CA ARG A 86 -13.89 17.56 -16.42
C ARG A 86 -12.87 16.42 -16.50
N PHE A 87 -12.72 15.66 -15.42
CA PHE A 87 -11.90 14.45 -15.39
C PHE A 87 -12.64 13.23 -15.99
N GLY A 88 -13.97 13.32 -16.08
CA GLY A 88 -14.81 12.23 -16.56
C GLY A 88 -15.02 11.15 -15.50
N VAL A 89 -15.68 10.06 -15.93
CA VAL A 89 -15.91 8.89 -15.09
C VAL A 89 -14.62 8.10 -14.93
N LEU A 90 -14.15 7.97 -13.70
CA LEU A 90 -12.96 7.20 -13.36
C LEU A 90 -13.34 5.73 -13.12
N ALA A 91 -12.51 4.81 -13.60
CA ALA A 91 -12.66 3.38 -13.26
C ALA A 91 -12.42 3.16 -11.76
N GLU A 92 -13.06 2.14 -11.17
CA GLU A 92 -12.81 1.76 -9.77
C GLU A 92 -11.32 1.43 -9.55
N ARG A 93 -10.74 1.97 -8.48
CA ARG A 93 -9.28 1.96 -8.19
C ARG A 93 -8.41 2.74 -9.19
N GLY A 94 -9.00 3.40 -10.18
CA GLY A 94 -8.33 4.34 -11.07
C GLY A 94 -8.13 5.72 -10.44
N GLY A 95 -7.35 6.56 -11.11
CA GLY A 95 -7.15 7.95 -10.72
C GLY A 95 -6.30 8.71 -11.70
N VAL A 96 -6.32 10.03 -11.56
CA VAL A 96 -5.55 11.01 -12.34
C VAL A 96 -4.94 11.98 -11.35
N ASP A 97 -3.65 12.24 -11.51
CA ASP A 97 -2.95 13.26 -10.74
C ASP A 97 -2.97 14.60 -11.50
N ALA A 98 -3.33 15.66 -10.78
CA ALA A 98 -3.31 17.03 -11.27
C ALA A 98 -2.32 17.85 -10.43
N VAL A 99 -1.37 18.53 -11.07
CA VAL A 99 -0.36 19.33 -10.35
C VAL A 99 -0.89 20.74 -10.10
N TRP A 100 -0.70 21.24 -8.87
CA TRP A 100 -1.02 22.61 -8.46
C TRP A 100 0.19 23.24 -7.76
N GLY A 101 0.94 24.11 -8.45
CA GLY A 101 2.19 24.64 -7.91
C GLY A 101 3.18 23.50 -7.62
N ASP A 102 3.55 23.32 -6.35
CA ASP A 102 4.37 22.22 -5.87
C ASP A 102 3.56 21.07 -5.25
N ALA A 103 2.23 21.12 -5.25
CA ALA A 103 1.34 20.07 -4.75
C ALA A 103 0.83 19.15 -5.86
N VAL A 104 0.38 17.96 -5.48
CA VAL A 104 -0.32 17.01 -6.35
C VAL A 104 -1.72 16.74 -5.81
N ILE A 105 -2.74 16.97 -6.62
CA ILE A 105 -4.13 16.66 -6.34
C ILE A 105 -4.45 15.32 -6.97
N GLU A 106 -4.57 14.26 -6.16
CA GLU A 106 -5.07 12.97 -6.65
C GLU A 106 -6.59 13.04 -6.80
N VAL A 107 -7.08 12.83 -8.01
CA VAL A 107 -8.51 12.66 -8.31
C VAL A 107 -8.73 11.19 -8.63
N ALA A 108 -9.52 10.50 -7.82
CA ALA A 108 -9.56 9.05 -7.86
C ALA A 108 -10.94 8.49 -7.54
N ARG A 109 -11.15 7.22 -7.89
CA ARG A 109 -12.34 6.46 -7.47
C ARG A 109 -11.96 5.35 -6.50
N ARG A 110 -12.56 5.34 -5.32
CA ARG A 110 -12.31 4.37 -4.25
C ARG A 110 -13.65 3.85 -3.72
N GLY A 111 -13.85 2.54 -3.82
CA GLY A 111 -15.05 1.83 -3.36
C GLY A 111 -16.35 2.48 -3.82
N GLY A 112 -16.42 2.86 -5.10
CA GLY A 112 -17.61 3.46 -5.68
C GLY A 112 -17.81 4.95 -5.45
N HIS A 113 -16.87 5.63 -4.77
CA HIS A 113 -16.94 7.06 -4.54
C HIS A 113 -15.76 7.79 -5.21
N ASP A 114 -16.03 8.98 -5.73
CA ASP A 114 -14.98 9.84 -6.25
C ASP A 114 -14.41 10.71 -5.12
N ILE A 115 -13.09 10.84 -5.12
CA ILE A 115 -12.34 11.53 -4.09
C ILE A 115 -11.40 12.56 -4.69
N VAL A 116 -11.10 13.58 -3.88
CA VAL A 116 -9.98 14.50 -4.07
C VAL A 116 -9.07 14.35 -2.87
N ARG A 117 -7.81 14.01 -3.12
CA ARG A 117 -6.81 13.79 -2.08
C ARG A 117 -5.55 14.60 -2.37
N PRO A 118 -5.46 15.82 -1.82
CA PRO A 118 -4.30 16.67 -2.00
C PRO A 118 -3.07 16.11 -1.29
N ARG A 119 -1.92 16.26 -1.95
CA ARG A 119 -0.61 15.81 -1.49
C ARG A 119 0.35 16.99 -1.56
N HIS A 120 0.70 17.53 -0.40
CA HIS A 120 1.57 18.70 -0.26
C HIS A 120 2.95 18.28 0.25
N PRO A 121 4.04 18.68 -0.43
CA PRO A 121 5.38 18.27 -0.03
C PRO A 121 5.79 18.80 1.34
N ASP A 122 5.21 19.89 1.82
CA ASP A 122 5.48 20.44 3.15
C ASP A 122 4.59 19.84 4.26
N ALA A 123 3.73 18.86 3.95
CA ALA A 123 2.81 18.26 4.91
C ALA A 123 3.53 17.85 6.21
N PRO A 124 2.98 18.18 7.40
CA PRO A 124 3.65 17.93 8.68
C PRO A 124 4.06 16.47 8.89
N LEU A 125 3.23 15.51 8.48
CA LEU A 125 3.54 14.08 8.60
C LEU A 125 4.78 13.71 7.77
N ARG A 126 4.91 14.23 6.54
CA ARG A 126 6.07 13.99 5.66
C ARG A 126 7.33 14.67 6.15
N THR A 127 7.24 15.92 6.60
CA THR A 127 8.42 16.70 7.03
C THR A 127 8.93 16.28 8.41
N ALA A 128 8.06 15.73 9.27
CA ALA A 128 8.43 15.16 10.56
C ALA A 128 8.83 13.66 10.50
N PHE A 129 8.75 13.02 9.32
CA PHE A 129 9.08 11.60 9.17
C PHE A 129 10.58 11.36 9.42
N THR A 130 10.88 10.52 10.41
CA THR A 130 12.26 10.16 10.82
C THR A 130 12.59 8.69 10.58
N GLY A 131 11.71 8.00 9.87
CA GLY A 131 11.87 6.63 9.45
C GLY A 131 11.04 5.61 10.22
N THR A 132 10.84 4.45 9.61
CA THR A 132 10.00 3.38 10.14
C THR A 132 10.84 2.37 10.93
N PRO A 133 10.50 2.05 12.19
CA PRO A 133 11.19 1.00 12.93
C PRO A 133 11.05 -0.36 12.22
N ALA A 134 12.07 -1.20 12.30
CA ALA A 134 12.07 -2.53 11.72
C ALA A 134 12.76 -3.53 12.66
N TYR A 135 12.40 -4.80 12.54
CA TYR A 135 13.19 -5.88 13.14
C TYR A 135 14.56 -5.99 12.46
N ALA A 136 15.56 -6.46 13.21
CA ALA A 136 16.83 -6.85 12.60
C ALA A 136 16.58 -8.00 11.60
N PRO A 137 17.15 -7.96 10.40
CA PRO A 137 16.92 -9.00 9.41
C PRO A 137 17.57 -10.31 9.83
N ASP A 138 16.83 -11.41 9.68
CA ASP A 138 17.28 -12.76 9.99
C ASP A 138 16.83 -13.73 8.88
N PRO A 139 17.76 -14.47 8.24
CA PRO A 139 17.43 -15.42 7.17
C PRO A 139 16.41 -16.49 7.56
N ARG A 140 16.22 -16.79 8.87
CA ARG A 140 15.21 -17.75 9.32
C ARG A 140 13.77 -17.35 8.92
N TRP A 141 13.56 -16.06 8.65
CA TRP A 141 12.28 -15.50 8.23
C TRP A 141 12.10 -15.46 6.70
N ALA A 142 13.10 -15.94 5.94
CA ALA A 142 12.96 -16.24 4.52
C ALA A 142 12.68 -17.74 4.36
N VAL A 143 11.42 -18.08 4.15
CA VAL A 143 10.97 -19.48 4.07
C VAL A 143 10.56 -19.86 2.66
N THR A 144 10.86 -21.10 2.28
CA THR A 144 10.38 -21.68 1.04
C THR A 144 8.93 -22.12 1.20
N GLY A 145 8.09 -21.75 0.25
CA GLY A 145 6.70 -22.19 0.15
C GLY A 145 6.41 -22.78 -1.22
N ARG A 146 5.19 -23.28 -1.37
CA ARG A 146 4.64 -23.81 -2.62
C ARG A 146 3.39 -23.02 -2.99
N TYR A 147 3.44 -22.40 -4.16
CA TYR A 147 2.28 -21.80 -4.79
C TYR A 147 1.35 -22.88 -5.33
N VAL A 148 0.08 -22.79 -4.96
CA VAL A 148 -1.00 -23.66 -5.39
C VAL A 148 -2.04 -22.78 -6.10
N PRO A 149 -2.10 -22.80 -7.44
CA PRO A 149 -3.11 -22.06 -8.17
C PRO A 149 -4.51 -22.60 -7.86
N PHE A 150 -5.52 -21.73 -7.92
CA PHE A 150 -6.91 -22.17 -7.99
C PHE A 150 -7.27 -22.52 -9.43
N ASP A 151 -8.30 -23.35 -9.61
CA ASP A 151 -8.79 -23.75 -10.95
C ASP A 151 -9.19 -22.52 -11.77
N GLU A 152 -9.83 -21.55 -11.10
CA GLU A 152 -10.12 -20.20 -11.61
C GLU A 152 -9.81 -19.17 -10.52
N PRO A 153 -9.42 -17.92 -10.88
CA PRO A 153 -9.25 -16.85 -9.92
C PRO A 153 -10.52 -16.64 -9.08
N ARG A 154 -10.35 -16.49 -7.77
CA ARG A 154 -11.47 -16.37 -6.83
C ARG A 154 -11.67 -14.92 -6.42
N PRO A 155 -12.85 -14.32 -6.63
CA PRO A 155 -13.13 -12.99 -6.10
C PRO A 155 -13.12 -13.06 -4.57
N THR A 156 -12.25 -12.27 -3.97
CA THR A 156 -12.04 -12.21 -2.53
C THR A 156 -12.32 -10.78 -2.09
N THR A 157 -13.47 -10.59 -1.45
CA THR A 157 -13.83 -9.32 -0.83
C THR A 157 -13.08 -9.18 0.48
N VAL A 158 -12.36 -8.08 0.62
CA VAL A 158 -11.69 -7.68 1.84
C VAL A 158 -12.18 -6.30 2.24
N GLY A 159 -12.28 -6.04 3.55
CA GLY A 159 -12.55 -4.69 4.04
C GLY A 159 -11.42 -3.72 3.70
N ALA A 160 -11.61 -2.45 4.02
CA ALA A 160 -10.57 -1.43 3.91
C ALA A 160 -10.27 -0.76 5.25
N ALA A 161 -9.21 0.03 5.28
CA ALA A 161 -8.88 0.90 6.42
C ALA A 161 -9.93 2.00 6.66
N VAL A 162 -10.72 2.35 5.65
CA VAL A 162 -11.87 3.26 5.77
C VAL A 162 -13.14 2.45 5.99
N GLU A 163 -13.91 2.79 7.03
CA GLU A 163 -15.17 2.12 7.37
C GLU A 163 -16.18 2.19 6.21
N GLY A 164 -16.86 1.07 5.95
CA GLY A 164 -17.86 0.95 4.88
C GLY A 164 -17.28 0.74 3.47
N LEU A 165 -15.95 0.82 3.31
CA LEU A 165 -15.28 0.55 2.04
C LEU A 165 -14.80 -0.90 1.96
N GLU A 166 -14.99 -1.52 0.80
CA GLU A 166 -14.50 -2.86 0.50
C GLU A 166 -13.66 -2.87 -0.78
N HIS A 167 -12.78 -3.86 -0.89
CA HIS A 167 -12.00 -4.14 -2.08
C HIS A 167 -12.24 -5.58 -2.53
N VAL A 168 -12.40 -5.79 -3.82
CA VAL A 168 -12.47 -7.12 -4.41
C VAL A 168 -11.17 -7.38 -5.18
N TYR A 169 -10.51 -8.48 -4.84
CA TYR A 169 -9.34 -8.97 -5.56
C TYR A 169 -9.61 -10.36 -6.11
N ASP A 170 -9.23 -10.59 -7.35
CA ASP A 170 -9.22 -11.93 -7.92
C ASP A 170 -7.95 -12.65 -7.46
N ALA A 171 -8.09 -13.53 -6.47
CA ALA A 171 -7.01 -14.34 -5.96
C ALA A 171 -6.71 -15.50 -6.91
N PRO A 172 -5.53 -15.56 -7.56
CA PRO A 172 -5.19 -16.64 -8.48
C PRO A 172 -4.81 -17.96 -7.77
N GLY A 173 -4.57 -17.93 -6.46
CA GLY A 173 -4.14 -19.09 -5.70
C GLY A 173 -3.73 -18.76 -4.28
N ARG A 174 -3.07 -19.72 -3.63
CA ARG A 174 -2.51 -19.59 -2.27
C ARG A 174 -1.08 -20.09 -2.22
N ILE A 175 -0.34 -19.66 -1.21
CA ILE A 175 1.01 -20.15 -0.92
C ILE A 175 0.94 -20.98 0.36
N GLU A 176 1.33 -22.24 0.30
CA GLU A 176 1.46 -23.14 1.45
C GLU A 176 2.93 -23.20 1.89
N PHE A 177 3.20 -23.12 3.18
CA PHE A 177 4.58 -23.10 3.71
C PHE A 177 4.62 -23.60 5.15
N ASP A 178 5.80 -23.96 5.62
CA ASP A 178 6.05 -24.31 7.02
C ASP A 178 6.82 -23.18 7.71
N LEU A 179 6.34 -22.76 8.87
CA LEU A 179 7.00 -21.74 9.69
C LEU A 179 6.80 -22.07 11.17
N LEU A 180 7.90 -22.06 11.93
CA LEU A 180 7.90 -22.39 13.37
C LEU A 180 7.21 -23.74 13.68
N GLY A 181 7.44 -24.74 12.81
CA GLY A 181 6.88 -26.08 12.97
C GLY A 181 5.37 -26.20 12.66
N GLN A 182 4.76 -25.16 12.10
CA GLN A 182 3.36 -25.17 11.70
C GLN A 182 3.23 -25.05 10.19
N ARG A 183 2.33 -25.85 9.61
CA ARG A 183 1.92 -25.71 8.22
C ARG A 183 0.89 -24.60 8.11
N LEU A 184 1.23 -23.57 7.34
CA LEU A 184 0.45 -22.35 7.17
C LEU A 184 0.11 -22.13 5.69
N SER A 185 -0.81 -21.22 5.44
CA SER A 185 -1.15 -20.80 4.09
C SER A 185 -1.54 -19.33 4.04
N LEU A 186 -1.24 -18.68 2.92
CA LEU A 186 -1.70 -17.33 2.61
C LEU A 186 -2.35 -17.31 1.22
N THR A 187 -3.59 -16.84 1.12
CA THR A 187 -4.21 -16.44 -0.14
C THR A 187 -3.37 -15.32 -0.75
N ALA A 188 -2.97 -15.50 -2.01
CA ALA A 188 -2.13 -14.57 -2.74
C ALA A 188 -2.96 -13.81 -3.78
N PHE A 189 -2.52 -12.60 -4.08
CA PHE A 189 -3.11 -11.70 -5.06
C PHE A 189 -2.06 -11.31 -6.12
N PRO A 190 -2.47 -10.82 -7.29
CA PRO A 190 -1.54 -10.25 -8.25
C PRO A 190 -0.75 -9.11 -7.62
N GLY A 191 0.58 -9.19 -7.70
CA GLY A 191 1.51 -8.19 -7.20
C GLY A 191 2.00 -7.24 -8.30
N PRO A 192 2.79 -6.22 -7.94
CA PRO A 192 3.40 -5.33 -8.92
C PRO A 192 4.47 -6.09 -9.73
N GLY A 193 4.34 -6.03 -11.06
CA GLY A 193 5.25 -6.68 -12.02
C GLY A 193 4.76 -8.05 -12.52
N ALA A 194 5.22 -8.45 -13.70
CA ALA A 194 4.72 -9.65 -14.38
C ALA A 194 4.92 -10.92 -13.54
N GLY A 195 3.82 -11.65 -13.30
CA GLY A 195 3.80 -12.91 -12.57
C GLY A 195 4.10 -12.81 -11.08
N ARG A 196 4.38 -11.62 -10.55
CA ARG A 196 4.66 -11.42 -9.13
C ARG A 196 3.37 -11.50 -8.33
N LEU A 197 3.50 -11.90 -7.07
CA LEU A 197 2.39 -12.04 -6.15
C LEU A 197 2.54 -11.04 -5.00
N MET A 198 1.42 -10.83 -4.32
CA MET A 198 1.34 -10.04 -3.09
C MET A 198 0.48 -10.81 -2.10
N VAL A 199 0.90 -10.83 -0.84
CA VAL A 199 0.08 -11.34 0.26
C VAL A 199 -0.13 -10.21 1.27
N LEU A 200 -1.39 -9.99 1.63
CA LEU A 200 -1.78 -9.15 2.77
C LEU A 200 -2.00 -10.08 3.94
N PHE A 201 -1.43 -9.81 5.10
CA PHE A 201 -1.57 -10.70 6.25
C PHE A 201 -1.57 -9.94 7.57
N THR A 202 -2.07 -10.63 8.60
CA THR A 202 -1.80 -10.32 10.01
C THR A 202 -1.19 -11.56 10.65
N ASP A 203 -0.46 -11.36 11.72
CA ASP A 203 0.13 -12.42 12.53
C ASP A 203 0.07 -12.06 14.03
N ALA A 204 0.62 -12.89 14.91
CA ALA A 204 0.54 -12.67 16.35
C ALA A 204 1.31 -11.42 16.86
N THR A 205 2.13 -10.78 16.01
CA THR A 205 2.77 -9.48 16.32
C THR A 205 1.87 -8.27 16.07
N SER A 206 0.76 -8.44 15.33
CA SER A 206 -0.10 -7.35 14.87
C SER A 206 -0.77 -6.65 16.06
N GLY A 207 -0.59 -5.34 16.15
CA GLY A 207 -1.11 -4.52 17.26
C GLY A 207 -0.28 -4.60 18.54
N VAL A 208 0.80 -5.40 18.54
CA VAL A 208 1.75 -5.50 19.65
C VAL A 208 3.05 -4.80 19.30
N THR A 209 3.68 -5.22 18.20
CA THR A 209 4.96 -4.67 17.71
C THR A 209 4.92 -4.30 16.24
N THR A 210 3.95 -4.80 15.48
CA THR A 210 3.72 -4.50 14.07
C THR A 210 2.33 -3.88 13.88
N TYR A 211 2.10 -3.21 12.75
CA TYR A 211 0.85 -2.49 12.51
C TYR A 211 -0.37 -3.43 12.59
N ALA A 212 -1.42 -2.98 13.28
CA ALA A 212 -2.52 -3.84 13.70
C ALA A 212 -3.38 -4.37 12.55
N ALA A 213 -3.64 -3.52 11.54
CA ALA A 213 -4.64 -3.85 10.53
C ALA A 213 -4.08 -4.78 9.44
N ASN A 214 -2.82 -4.61 9.04
CA ASN A 214 -2.20 -5.40 7.99
C ASN A 214 -0.68 -5.21 7.91
N ARG A 215 -0.04 -6.15 7.22
CA ARG A 215 1.23 -5.95 6.52
C ARG A 215 1.14 -6.56 5.12
N VAL A 216 2.03 -6.13 4.24
CA VAL A 216 2.15 -6.66 2.89
C VAL A 216 3.50 -7.30 2.66
N LEU A 217 3.52 -8.42 1.95
CA LEU A 217 4.73 -9.03 1.42
C LEU A 217 4.58 -9.19 -0.09
N THR A 218 5.53 -8.62 -0.84
CA THR A 218 5.67 -8.91 -2.27
C THR A 218 6.47 -10.18 -2.45
N VAL A 219 5.96 -11.09 -3.26
CA VAL A 219 6.56 -12.39 -3.55
C VAL A 219 6.95 -12.42 -5.03
N GLY A 220 8.12 -12.98 -5.32
CA GLY A 220 8.56 -13.20 -6.69
C GLY A 220 7.62 -14.13 -7.47
N PRO A 221 7.74 -14.21 -8.81
CA PRO A 221 6.97 -15.17 -9.57
C PRO A 221 7.27 -16.60 -9.09
N PRO A 222 6.26 -17.47 -8.98
CA PRO A 222 6.51 -18.88 -8.74
C PRO A 222 7.44 -19.48 -9.79
N ALA A 223 8.36 -20.32 -9.34
CA ALA A 223 9.15 -21.16 -10.23
C ALA A 223 8.25 -22.16 -10.98
N ALA A 224 8.77 -22.81 -12.01
CA ALA A 224 8.01 -23.74 -12.84
C ALA A 224 7.42 -24.94 -12.07
N ASP A 225 8.05 -25.32 -10.96
CA ASP A 225 7.60 -26.37 -10.04
C ASP A 225 6.63 -25.86 -8.95
N GLY A 226 6.30 -24.57 -8.96
CA GLY A 226 5.48 -23.88 -7.97
C GLY A 226 6.24 -23.37 -6.76
N THR A 227 7.56 -23.53 -6.68
CA THR A 227 8.36 -23.04 -5.56
C THR A 227 8.36 -21.50 -5.50
N VAL A 228 8.18 -20.95 -4.30
CA VAL A 228 8.26 -19.51 -4.00
C VAL A 228 9.04 -19.27 -2.72
N VAL A 229 9.61 -18.07 -2.57
CA VAL A 229 10.25 -17.62 -1.32
C VAL A 229 9.38 -16.55 -0.68
N LEU A 230 8.96 -16.80 0.55
CA LEU A 230 8.29 -15.84 1.43
C LEU A 230 9.32 -15.24 2.37
N ASP A 231 9.80 -14.04 2.03
CA ASP A 231 10.76 -13.33 2.87
C ASP A 231 10.11 -12.29 3.77
N PHE A 232 9.73 -12.71 4.97
CA PHE A 232 9.07 -11.84 5.95
C PHE A 232 9.98 -10.72 6.47
N ASN A 233 11.31 -10.78 6.27
CA ASN A 233 12.19 -9.63 6.55
C ASN A 233 11.84 -8.40 5.70
N ARG A 234 11.16 -8.64 4.57
CA ARG A 234 10.69 -7.63 3.63
C ARG A 234 9.18 -7.38 3.72
N ALA A 235 8.54 -7.82 4.80
CA ALA A 235 7.17 -7.43 5.11
C ALA A 235 7.12 -5.93 5.42
N ALA A 236 6.27 -5.21 4.69
CA ALA A 236 6.15 -3.76 4.77
C ALA A 236 4.77 -3.34 5.29
N ASN A 237 4.71 -2.13 5.84
CA ASN A 237 3.47 -1.45 6.16
C ASN A 237 2.83 -0.89 4.89
N LEU A 238 1.49 -0.96 4.80
CA LEU A 238 0.73 -0.17 3.85
C LEU A 238 0.60 1.29 4.35
N PRO A 239 0.25 2.24 3.46
CA PRO A 239 0.06 3.64 3.84
C PRO A 239 -0.85 3.91 5.04
N CYS A 240 -1.89 3.10 5.25
CA CYS A 240 -2.78 3.22 6.41
C CYS A 240 -2.08 3.07 7.77
N ALA A 241 -0.88 2.46 7.80
CA ALA A 241 -0.08 2.43 9.01
C ALA A 241 0.41 3.81 9.46
N TYR A 242 0.52 4.75 8.53
CA TYR A 242 1.07 6.09 8.77
C TYR A 242 -0.05 7.13 8.85
N THR A 243 -1.04 7.06 7.96
CA THR A 243 -2.13 8.05 7.84
C THR A 243 -3.51 7.40 7.74
N ASP A 244 -4.51 8.03 8.33
CA ASP A 244 -5.92 7.59 8.25
C ASP A 244 -6.57 7.99 6.90
N LEU A 245 -5.85 8.74 6.06
CA LEU A 245 -6.29 9.27 4.77
C LEU A 245 -6.03 8.29 3.61
N ALA A 246 -5.66 7.04 3.93
CA ALA A 246 -5.38 5.97 2.99
C ALA A 246 -6.47 4.89 2.99
N THR A 247 -6.93 4.52 1.80
CA THR A 247 -7.97 3.51 1.56
C THR A 247 -7.34 2.13 1.31
N CYS A 248 -6.52 1.65 2.25
CA CYS A 248 -5.79 0.40 2.07
C CYS A 248 -6.67 -0.83 2.30
N PRO A 249 -6.46 -1.94 1.57
CA PRO A 249 -7.17 -3.19 1.81
C PRO A 249 -6.73 -3.86 3.12
N LEU A 250 -7.67 -4.54 3.77
CA LEU A 250 -7.42 -5.49 4.85
C LEU A 250 -7.05 -6.87 4.27
N PRO A 251 -6.36 -7.74 5.03
CA PRO A 251 -6.15 -9.10 4.61
C PRO A 251 -7.47 -9.88 4.69
N PRO A 252 -7.66 -10.92 3.85
CA PRO A 252 -8.78 -11.83 4.03
C PRO A 252 -8.62 -12.60 5.35
N ALA A 253 -9.73 -13.08 5.90
CA ALA A 253 -9.76 -13.68 7.25
C ALA A 253 -8.80 -14.87 7.39
N GLU A 254 -8.64 -15.67 6.32
CA GLU A 254 -7.73 -16.80 6.27
C GLU A 254 -6.23 -16.42 6.25
N ASN A 255 -5.90 -15.15 5.96
CA ASN A 255 -4.53 -14.65 6.00
C ASN A 255 -4.12 -14.13 7.39
N ARG A 256 -4.83 -14.57 8.44
CA ARG A 256 -4.44 -14.35 9.83
C ARG A 256 -3.59 -15.52 10.31
N LEU A 257 -2.28 -15.32 10.39
CA LEU A 257 -1.34 -16.32 10.86
C LEU A 257 -1.34 -16.38 12.40
N PRO A 258 -1.33 -17.59 13.00
CA PRO A 258 -1.34 -17.73 14.46
C PRO A 258 0.04 -17.57 15.11
N VAL A 259 1.10 -17.45 14.31
CA VAL A 259 2.49 -17.36 14.76
C VAL A 259 2.96 -15.90 14.87
N ALA A 260 3.92 -15.62 15.74
CA ALA A 260 4.55 -14.30 15.79
C ALA A 260 5.67 -14.20 14.76
N ILE A 261 5.55 -13.28 13.80
CA ILE A 261 6.56 -13.03 12.77
C ILE A 261 7.33 -11.76 13.12
N GLU A 262 8.42 -11.95 13.88
CA GLU A 262 9.32 -10.89 14.35
C GLU A 262 10.34 -10.51 13.26
N ALA A 263 9.82 -10.09 12.11
CA ALA A 263 10.58 -9.69 10.92
C ALA A 263 9.88 -8.53 10.21
N GLY A 264 10.63 -7.75 9.44
CA GLY A 264 10.08 -6.66 8.63
C GLY A 264 9.77 -5.39 9.41
N LEU A 265 8.95 -4.52 8.82
CA LEU A 265 8.59 -3.23 9.39
C LEU A 265 7.67 -3.40 10.61
N ARG A 266 7.90 -2.54 11.60
CA ARG A 266 7.14 -2.44 12.86
C ARG A 266 6.18 -1.26 12.80
N ILE A 267 5.45 -1.03 13.90
CA ILE A 267 4.56 0.14 14.02
C ILE A 267 5.36 1.42 13.73
N PRO A 268 4.84 2.36 12.91
CA PRO A 268 5.51 3.65 12.68
C PRO A 268 5.66 4.49 13.95
N ARG A 269 6.66 5.37 14.02
CA ARG A 269 6.98 6.14 15.23
C ARG A 269 5.87 7.11 15.62
N GLU A 270 5.25 7.73 14.62
CA GLU A 270 4.09 8.62 14.76
C GLU A 270 2.85 7.90 15.32
N ARG A 271 2.81 6.57 15.27
CA ARG A 271 1.77 5.73 15.88
C ARG A 271 2.26 5.04 17.17
N GLY A 272 3.34 5.51 17.77
CA GLY A 272 3.88 5.00 19.04
C GLY A 272 4.79 3.78 18.91
N GLY A 273 5.22 3.43 17.70
CA GLY A 273 6.20 2.37 17.50
C GLY A 273 7.60 2.75 17.99
N SER A 274 8.32 1.77 18.55
CA SER A 274 9.69 1.94 19.07
C SER A 274 10.70 1.17 18.24
#